data_AF-A0AAD0DA89-F1
#
_entry.id   AF-A0AAD0DA89-F1
#
_cell.length_a   1.000
_cell.length_b   1.000
_cell.length_c   1.000
_cell.angle_alpha   90.00
_cell.angle_beta   90.00
_cell.angle_gamma   90.00
#
_symmetry.space_group_name_H-M   'P 1'
#
loop_
_entity.id
_entity.type
_entity.pdbx_description
1 polymer ?
#
loop_
_entity_poly.entity_id
_entity_poly.type
_entity_poly.pdbx_seq_one_letter_code
_entity_poly.pdbx_strand_id
1 'polypeptide(L)' 'MSIWYSFSPCLRLNGNWLAEAGFSTDTPVIISVEQGRLMIEPVKG' A
#
# COMPACT_ATOMS: atom_id res chain seq x y z
N MET A 1 7.31 22.72 -18.20
CA MET A 1 6.76 22.12 -16.97
C MET A 1 7.12 20.65 -16.98
N SER A 2 8.16 20.27 -16.25
CA SER A 2 8.66 18.89 -16.26
C SER A 2 7.83 18.07 -15.25
N ILE A 3 6.99 17.17 -15.74
CA ILE A 3 6.29 16.20 -14.91
C ILE A 3 7.29 15.11 -14.48
N TRP A 4 7.67 15.14 -13.20
CA TRP A 4 8.53 14.14 -12.60
C TRP A 4 7.74 12.85 -12.42
N TYR A 5 7.70 12.00 -13.45
CA TYR A 5 7.26 10.62 -13.26
C TYR A 5 8.35 9.88 -12.50
N SER A 6 8.02 9.39 -11.31
CA SER A 6 8.80 8.31 -10.70
C SER A 6 8.75 7.13 -11.66
N PHE A 7 9.91 6.66 -12.12
CA PHE A 7 10.02 5.46 -12.95
C PHE A 7 9.76 4.17 -12.14
N SER A 8 9.51 4.29 -10.84
CA SER A 8 9.20 3.14 -9.99
C SER A 8 7.70 2.84 -10.03
N PRO A 9 7.29 1.58 -10.28
CA PRO A 9 5.89 1.20 -10.21
C PRO A 9 5.36 1.46 -8.79
N CYS A 10 4.24 2.15 -8.67
CA CYS A 10 3.60 2.46 -7.40
C CYS A 10 2.11 2.13 -7.45
N LEU A 11 1.60 1.56 -6.36
CA LEU A 11 0.17 1.40 -6.12
C LEU A 11 -0.26 2.46 -5.11
N ARG A 12 -1.14 3.37 -5.52
CA ARG A 12 -1.71 4.38 -4.61
C ARG A 12 -3.09 3.92 -4.15
N LEU A 13 -3.23 3.62 -2.87
CA LEU A 13 -4.50 3.32 -2.23
C LEU A 13 -5.08 4.60 -1.61
N ASN A 14 -6.38 4.83 -1.77
CA ASN A 14 -7.06 6.00 -1.19
C ASN A 14 -8.42 5.59 -0.59
N GLY A 15 -8.84 6.29 0.47
CA GLY A 15 -10.17 6.16 1.07
C GLY A 15 -10.15 5.94 2.58
N ASN A 16 -11.23 6.36 3.26
CA ASN A 16 -11.36 6.26 4.72
C ASN A 16 -11.37 4.80 5.23
N TRP A 17 -11.84 3.87 4.39
CA TRP A 17 -11.91 2.44 4.69
C TRP A 17 -10.54 1.82 5.03
N LEU A 18 -9.43 2.42 4.59
CA LEU A 18 -8.08 1.93 4.90
C LEU A 18 -7.80 1.99 6.40
N ALA A 19 -8.13 3.11 7.04
CA ALA A 19 -7.97 3.28 8.48
C ALA A 19 -8.88 2.31 9.26
N GLU A 20 -10.12 2.14 8.80
CA GLU A 20 -11.08 1.17 9.37
C GLU A 20 -10.57 -0.28 9.25
N ALA A 21 -9.86 -0.60 8.18
CA ALA A 21 -9.21 -1.89 7.96
C ALA A 21 -7.86 -2.04 8.70
N GLY A 22 -7.44 -1.04 9.49
CA GLY A 22 -6.21 -1.06 10.28
C GLY A 22 -4.96 -0.56 9.54
N PHE A 23 -5.10 -0.03 8.33
CA PHE A 23 -4.01 0.57 7.57
C PHE A 23 -3.95 2.08 7.83
N SER A 24 -3.05 2.49 8.73
CA SER A 24 -2.76 3.90 9.00
C SER A 24 -1.58 4.39 8.17
N THR A 25 -1.50 5.72 7.98
CA THR A 25 -0.31 6.35 7.40
C THR A 25 0.91 6.07 8.28
N ASP A 26 2.09 5.94 7.68
CA ASP A 26 3.36 5.66 8.36
C ASP A 26 3.40 4.34 9.17
N THR A 27 2.42 3.46 8.95
CA THR A 27 2.41 2.12 9.57
C THR A 27 3.08 1.11 8.63
N PRO A 28 4.07 0.34 9.09
CA PRO A 28 4.67 -0.69 8.27
C PRO A 28 3.65 -1.79 7.95
N VAL A 29 3.75 -2.33 6.74
CA VAL A 29 2.90 -3.43 6.24
C VAL A 29 3.77 -4.54 5.68
N ILE A 30 3.23 -5.75 5.67
CA ILE A 30 3.80 -6.89 4.96
C ILE A 30 3.18 -6.93 3.57
N ILE A 31 4.02 -7.07 2.55
CA ILE A 31 3.61 -7.23 1.15
C ILE A 31 4.06 -8.60 0.68
N SER A 32 3.12 -9.42 0.20
CA SER A 32 3.40 -10.72 -0.40
C SER A 32 2.65 -10.89 -1.73
N VAL A 33 3.12 -11.84 -2.55
CA VAL A 33 2.42 -12.25 -3.77
C VAL A 33 1.87 -13.65 -3.56
N GLU A 34 0.55 -13.78 -3.52
CA GLU A 34 -0.14 -15.05 -3.35
C GLU A 34 -1.14 -15.28 -4.48
N GLN A 35 -1.02 -16.40 -5.19
CA GLN A 35 -1.95 -16.81 -6.25
C GLN A 35 -2.22 -15.72 -7.31
N GLY A 36 -1.19 -14.93 -7.65
CA GLY A 36 -1.29 -13.82 -8.62
C GLY A 36 -1.91 -12.54 -8.08
N ARG A 37 -2.07 -12.41 -6.75
CA ARG A 37 -2.58 -11.21 -6.08
C ARG A 37 -1.50 -10.64 -5.18
N LEU A 38 -1.45 -9.30 -5.10
CA LEU A 38 -0.70 -8.62 -4.04
C LEU A 38 -1.55 -8.67 -2.77
N MET A 39 -1.01 -9.28 -1.72
CA MET A 39 -1.60 -9.24 -0.40
C MET A 39 -0.86 -8.19 0.44
N ILE A 40 -1.63 -7.34 1.11
CA ILE A 40 -1.14 -6.26 1.98
C ILE A 40 -1.72 -6.52 3.35
N GLU A 41 -0.86 -6.73 4.33
CA GLU A 41 -1.26 -7.08 5.69
C GLU A 41 -0.61 -6.12 6.70
N PRO A 42 -1.33 -5.70 7.76
CA PRO A 42 -0.71 -4.98 8.85
C PRO A 42 0.35 -5.84 9.55
N VAL A 43 1.47 -5.24 9.96
CA VAL A 43 2.41 -5.94 10.85
C VAL A 43 1.70 -6.17 12.19
N LYS A 44 1.44 -7.42 12.54
CA LYS A 44 0.94 -7.76 13.87
C LYS A 44 2.05 -7.50 14.88
N GLY A 45 1.77 -6.67 15.88
CA GLY A 45 2.61 -6.51 17.07
C GLY A 45 2.58 -7.75 17.96
#